data_AF-A0A937BJ79-F1
#
_entry.id   AF-A0A937BJ79-F1
#
_cell.length_a   1.000
_cell.length_b   1.000
_cell.length_c   1.000
_cell.angle_alpha   90.00
_cell.angle_beta   90.00
_cell.angle_gamma   90.00
#
_symmetry.space_group_name_H-M   'P 1'
#
loop_
_entity.id
_entity.type
_entity.pdbx_description
1 polymer ?
#
loop_
_entity_poly.entity_id
_entity_poly.type
_entity_poly.pdbx_seq_one_letter_code
_entity_poly.pdbx_strand_id
1 'polypeptide(L)'
;MRSWRNILPTVVILGGGLFGLLSLSGWLQVQAVRLSYRAQAVRRELDQLDRREQSDLRRLDVALSLARLDERARGRRGLALPRSEQIRLLTD
;
A
#
# COMPACT_ATOMS: atom_id res chain seq x y z
N MET A 1 -61.01 31.45 6.00
CA MET A 1 -60.53 30.04 6.00
C MET A 1 -59.88 29.61 4.67
N ARG A 2 -59.20 30.50 3.92
CA ARG A 2 -58.57 30.15 2.61
C ARG A 2 -57.04 30.00 2.65
N SER A 3 -56.34 30.60 3.63
CA SER A 3 -54.87 30.58 3.68
C SER A 3 -54.29 29.21 4.06
N TRP A 4 -54.97 28.43 4.90
CA TRP A 4 -54.48 27.14 5.40
C TRP A 4 -54.34 26.06 4.32
N ARG A 5 -55.13 26.17 3.23
CA ARG A 5 -55.13 25.17 2.15
C ARG A 5 -53.90 25.27 1.23
N ASN A 6 -53.22 26.42 1.23
CA ASN A 6 -52.02 26.64 0.41
C ASN A 6 -50.71 26.34 1.17
N ILE A 7 -50.74 26.23 2.50
CA ILE A 7 -49.55 26.00 3.33
C ILE A 7 -49.17 24.52 3.36
N LEU A 8 -50.16 23.63 3.37
CA LEU A 8 -49.99 22.17 3.32
C LEU A 8 -49.07 21.68 2.19
N PRO A 9 -49.26 22.05 0.91
CA PRO A 9 -48.38 21.57 -0.15
C PRO A 9 -46.94 22.09 0.00
N THR A 10 -46.76 23.33 0.45
CA THR A 10 -45.44 23.92 0.65
C THR A 10 -44.67 23.19 1.75
N VAL A 11 -45.34 22.85 2.85
CA VAL A 11 -44.74 22.09 3.96
C VAL A 11 -44.38 20.68 3.53
N VAL A 12 -45.21 20.02 2.73
CA VAL A 12 -44.92 18.67 2.20
C VAL A 12 -43.73 18.69 1.23
N ILE A 13 -43.65 19.68 0.33
CA ILE A 13 -42.52 19.83 -0.60
C ILE A 13 -41.23 20.11 0.17
N LEU A 14 -41.25 21.03 1.13
CA LEU A 14 -40.09 21.34 1.97
C LEU A 14 -39.66 20.15 2.82
N GLY A 15 -40.61 19.45 3.45
CA GLY A 15 -40.34 18.26 4.24
C GLY A 15 -39.75 17.12 3.40
N GLY A 16 -40.32 16.86 2.22
CA GLY A 16 -39.80 15.86 1.29
C GLY A 16 -38.42 16.22 0.75
N GLY A 17 -38.19 17.50 0.43
CA GLY A 17 -36.89 18.00 -0.01
C GLY A 17 -35.82 17.84 1.08
N LEU A 18 -36.15 18.23 2.33
CA LEU A 18 -35.25 18.08 3.47
C LEU A 18 -34.96 16.60 3.76
N PHE A 19 -35.98 15.74 3.71
CA PHE A 19 -35.82 14.30 3.91
C PHE A 19 -34.94 13.68 2.81
N GLY A 20 -35.11 14.09 1.56
CA GLY A 20 -34.27 13.66 0.45
C GLY A 20 -32.81 14.09 0.62
N LEU A 21 -32.58 15.35 1.00
CA LEU A 21 -31.24 15.88 1.29
C LEU A 21 -30.55 15.15 2.43
N LEU A 22 -31.25 14.92 3.54
CA LEU A 22 -30.70 14.17 4.67
C LEU A 22 -30.40 12.71 4.30
N SER A 23 -31.29 12.06 3.56
CA SER A 23 -31.07 10.70 3.08
C SER A 23 -29.87 10.61 2.14
N LEU A 24 -29.73 11.56 1.22
CA LEU A 24 -28.59 11.63 0.29
C LEU A 24 -27.28 11.89 1.05
N SER A 25 -27.30 12.79 2.03
CA SER A 25 -26.15 13.10 2.88
C SER A 25 -25.67 11.87 3.66
N GLY A 26 -26.59 11.15 4.28
CA GLY A 26 -26.29 9.89 4.98
C GLY A 26 -25.73 8.82 4.05
N TRP A 27 -26.31 8.67 2.85
CA TRP A 27 -25.79 7.74 1.85
C TRP A 27 -24.36 8.12 1.43
N LEU A 28 -24.10 9.40 1.11
CA LEU A 28 -22.76 9.86 0.73
C LEU A 28 -21.73 9.61 1.83
N GLN A 29 -22.08 9.79 3.10
CA GLN A 29 -21.22 9.44 4.23
C GLN A 29 -20.87 7.95 4.26
N VAL A 30 -21.85 7.06 4.07
CA VAL A 30 -21.60 5.61 4.03
C VAL A 30 -20.68 5.26 2.87
N GLN A 31 -20.85 5.88 1.70
CA GLN A 31 -19.96 5.66 0.55
C GLN A 31 -18.55 6.17 0.80
N ALA A 32 -18.40 7.35 1.42
CA ALA A 32 -17.10 7.91 1.78
C ALA A 32 -16.32 6.97 2.70
N VAL A 33 -16.99 6.42 3.72
CA VAL A 33 -16.39 5.45 4.64
C VAL A 33 -16.00 4.15 3.92
N ARG A 34 -16.86 3.61 3.04
CA ARG A 34 -16.50 2.43 2.24
C ARG A 34 -15.29 2.69 1.35
N LEU A 35 -15.22 3.87 0.74
CA LEU A 35 -14.10 4.24 -0.11
C LEU A 35 -12.80 4.40 0.69
N SER A 36 -12.86 4.99 1.89
CA SER A 36 -11.69 5.13 2.74
C SER A 36 -11.13 3.78 3.19
N TYR A 37 -12.00 2.80 3.50
CA TYR A 37 -11.55 1.44 3.83
C TYR A 37 -10.86 0.76 2.65
N ARG A 38 -11.41 0.88 1.44
CA ARG A 38 -10.77 0.34 0.23
C ARG A 38 -9.43 1.02 -0.05
N ALA A 39 -9.37 2.34 0.07
CA ALA A 39 -8.12 3.09 -0.10
C ALA A 39 -7.07 2.67 0.93
N GLN A 40 -7.46 2.45 2.18
CA GLN A 40 -6.54 1.95 3.21
C GLN A 40 -6.05 0.53 2.94
N ALA A 41 -6.92 -0.36 2.44
CA ALA A 41 -6.53 -1.72 2.07
C ALA A 41 -5.49 -1.70 0.94
N VAL A 42 -5.76 -0.96 -0.14
CA VAL A 42 -4.83 -0.79 -1.27
C VAL A 42 -3.51 -0.18 -0.81
N ARG A 43 -3.56 0.83 0.08
CA ARG A 43 -2.34 1.45 0.61
C ARG A 43 -1.48 0.45 1.40
N ARG A 44 -2.10 -0.43 2.19
CA ARG A 44 -1.36 -1.49 2.90
C ARG A 44 -0.73 -2.50 1.96
N GLU A 45 -1.41 -2.86 0.87
CA GLU A 45 -0.86 -3.75 -0.15
C GLU A 45 0.34 -3.11 -0.86
N LEU A 46 0.24 -1.83 -1.22
CA LEU A 46 1.36 -1.07 -1.79
C LEU A 46 2.56 -1.00 -0.85
N ASP A 47 2.33 -0.70 0.44
CA ASP A 47 3.40 -0.66 1.45
C ASP A 47 4.08 -2.03 1.62
N GLN A 48 3.33 -3.13 1.51
CA GLN A 48 3.91 -4.48 1.56
C GLN A 48 4.73 -4.79 0.31
N LEU A 49 4.27 -4.35 -0.86
CA LEU A 49 4.95 -4.59 -2.13
C LEU A 49 6.27 -3.81 -2.19
N ASP A 50 6.27 -2.53 -1.78
CA ASP A 50 7.46 -1.68 -1.72
C ASP A 50 8.53 -2.26 -0.77
N ARG A 51 8.11 -2.79 0.38
CA ARG A 51 9.03 -3.48 1.31
C ARG A 51 9.65 -4.73 0.69
N ARG A 52 8.89 -5.50 -0.10
CA ARG A 52 9.41 -6.69 -0.80
C ARG A 52 10.41 -6.28 -1.86
N GLU A 53 10.08 -5.29 -2.67
CA GLU A 53 10.96 -4.76 -3.71
C GLU A 53 12.28 -4.26 -3.12
N GLN A 54 12.23 -3.47 -2.04
CA GLN A 54 13.43 -3.01 -1.34
C GLN A 54 14.26 -4.17 -0.76
N SER A 55 13.62 -5.23 -0.28
CA SER A 55 14.32 -6.41 0.22
C SER A 55 15.05 -7.16 -0.89
N ASP A 56 14.44 -7.26 -2.07
CA ASP A 56 15.03 -7.93 -3.23
C ASP A 56 16.17 -7.10 -3.82
N LEU A 57 16.01 -5.77 -3.89
CA LEU A 57 17.09 -4.86 -4.29
C LEU A 57 18.30 -4.97 -3.35
N ARG A 58 18.09 -5.05 -2.03
CA ARG A 58 19.18 -5.27 -1.07
C ARG A 58 19.88 -6.61 -1.29
N ARG A 59 19.12 -7.68 -1.57
CA ARG A 59 19.71 -9.00 -1.87
C ARG A 59 20.55 -8.98 -3.14
N LEU A 60 20.07 -8.32 -4.18
CA LEU A 60 20.79 -8.12 -5.43
C LEU A 60 22.08 -7.33 -5.21
N ASP A 61 22.02 -6.23 -4.44
CA ASP A 61 23.20 -5.41 -4.14
C ASP A 61 24.26 -6.21 -3.35
N VAL A 62 23.84 -7.02 -2.36
CA VAL A 62 24.73 -7.93 -1.64
C VAL A 62 25.34 -8.97 -2.58
N ALA A 63 24.56 -9.60 -3.45
CA ALA A 63 25.09 -10.59 -4.40
C ALA A 63 26.10 -9.97 -5.38
N LEU A 64 25.79 -8.78 -5.91
CA LEU A 64 26.68 -8.06 -6.84
C LEU A 64 27.94 -7.55 -6.15
N SER A 65 27.85 -7.09 -4.90
CA SER A 65 29.01 -6.66 -4.13
C SER A 65 29.96 -7.82 -3.85
N LEU A 66 29.45 -9.01 -3.48
CA LEU A 66 30.25 -10.22 -3.32
C LEU A 66 30.92 -10.63 -4.64
N ALA A 67 30.18 -10.62 -5.74
CA ALA A 67 30.73 -10.94 -7.07
C ALA A 67 31.87 -9.99 -7.45
N ARG A 68 31.68 -8.68 -7.25
CA ARG A 68 32.72 -7.66 -7.48
C ARG A 68 33.93 -7.83 -6.56
N LEU A 69 33.71 -8.25 -5.31
CA LEU A 69 34.77 -8.47 -4.33
C LEU A 69 35.62 -9.69 -4.72
N ASP A 70 34.98 -10.75 -5.19
CA ASP A 70 35.63 -11.96 -5.72
C ASP A 70 36.44 -11.65 -6.99
N GLU A 71 35.86 -10.91 -7.94
CA GLU A 71 36.59 -10.42 -9.12
C GLU A 71 37.82 -9.59 -8.75
N ARG A 72 37.69 -8.68 -7.77
CA ARG A 72 38.84 -7.88 -7.28
C ARG A 72 39.90 -8.74 -6.61
N ALA A 73 39.50 -9.75 -5.84
CA ALA A 73 40.41 -10.68 -5.17
C ALA A 73 41.22 -11.48 -6.21
N ARG A 74 40.55 -12.01 -7.24
CA ARG A 74 41.21 -12.72 -8.35
C ARG A 74 42.14 -11.81 -9.16
N GLY A 75 41.68 -10.60 -9.48
CA GLY A 75 42.45 -9.66 -10.32
C GLY A 75 43.66 -9.01 -9.64
N ARG A 76 43.52 -8.50 -8.40
CA ARG A 76 44.62 -7.79 -7.71
C ARG A 76 45.61 -8.69 -6.99
N ARG A 77 45.17 -9.85 -6.48
CA ARG A 77 46.01 -10.75 -5.68
C ARG A 77 46.35 -12.05 -6.40
N GLY A 78 45.91 -12.22 -7.65
CA GLY A 78 46.13 -13.46 -8.41
C GLY A 78 45.53 -14.69 -7.71
N LEU A 79 44.50 -14.48 -6.88
CA LEU A 79 43.93 -15.55 -6.05
C LEU A 79 43.17 -16.53 -6.96
N ALA A 80 43.65 -17.76 -7.02
CA ALA A 80 42.92 -18.87 -7.62
C ALA A 80 41.81 -19.34 -6.66
N LEU A 81 40.74 -19.93 -7.19
CA LEU A 81 39.71 -20.56 -6.36
C LEU A 81 40.37 -21.56 -5.40
N PRO A 82 40.08 -21.48 -4.08
CA PRO A 82 40.67 -22.40 -3.12
C PRO A 82 40.27 -23.82 -3.46
N ARG A 83 41.23 -24.76 -3.40
CA ARG A 83 40.93 -26.18 -3.57
C ARG A 83 40.09 -26.65 -2.38
N SER A 84 39.23 -27.65 -2.60
CA SER A 84 38.35 -28.22 -1.58
C SER A 84 39.07 -28.62 -0.28
N GLU A 85 40.36 -28.94 -0.39
CA GLU A 85 41.25 -29.34 0.71
C GLU A 85 41.66 -28.18 1.64
N GLN A 86 41.52 -26.92 1.19
CA GLN A 86 41.94 -25.71 1.90
C GLN A 86 40.81 -25.05 2.72
N ILE A 87 39.59 -25.57 2.61
CA ILE A 87 38.42 -25.03 3.31
C ILE A 87 38.27 -25.78 4.64
N ARG A 88 38.68 -25.16 5.74
CA ARG A 88 38.40 -25.66 7.10
C ARG A 88 37.03 -25.15 7.52
N LEU A 89 36.04 -26.04 7.56
CA LEU A 89 34.73 -25.77 8.17
C LEU A 89 34.89 -25.74 9.68
N LEU A 90 34.85 -24.54 10.28
CA LEU A 90 34.66 -24.38 11.71
C LEU A 90 33.23 -24.79 12.03
N THR A 91 33.10 -25.98 12.63
CA THR A 91 31.83 -26.48 13.15
C THR A 91 31.95 -26.34 14.67
N ASP A 92 31.08 -25.52 15.26
CA ASP A 92 30.83 -25.44 16.71
C ASP A 92 29.47 -26.08 16.99
#